data_AF-A0A1V6SE81-F1
#
_entry.id   AF-A0A1V6SE81-F1
#
_cell.length_a   1.000
_cell.length_b   1.000
_cell.length_c   1.000
_cell.angle_alpha   90.00
_cell.angle_beta   90.00
_cell.angle_gamma   90.00
#
_symmetry.space_group_name_H-M   'P 1'
#
loop_
_entity.id
_entity.type
_entity.pdbx_description
1 polymer ?
#
loop_
_entity_poly.entity_id
_entity_poly.type
_entity_poly.pdbx_seq_one_letter_code
_entity_poly.pdbx_strand_id
1 'polypeptide(L)'
;MGALGKAIAIYPSAWWRDEELNGEGVSDTGAIRVTYDNSPADGSFGAMMGFIEADEMRKLDTASEDEVKRQVKQSFANLFSPRVDNATGVLIQRWDLEEFSRGGPSAFMPPGVLTQYGSYLRAPVGRIHFAGTETSLRWIGYMDGAISSGEKVAGEILENW
;
A
#
# COMPACT_ATOMS: atom_id res chain seq x y z
N MET A 1 11.41 4.58 3.79
CA MET A 1 10.09 4.17 3.28
C MET A 1 9.03 4.51 4.30
N GLY A 2 7.76 4.62 3.89
CA GLY A 2 6.65 4.82 4.82
C GLY A 2 6.33 3.55 5.62
N ALA A 3 5.61 3.71 6.75
CA ALA A 3 5.05 2.59 7.49
C ALA A 3 3.66 2.26 6.92
N LEU A 4 3.46 1.03 6.46
CA LEU A 4 2.24 0.64 5.75
C LEU A 4 1.85 -0.81 6.03
N GLY A 5 0.60 -1.00 6.45
CA GLY A 5 -0.08 -2.29 6.44
C GLY A 5 -1.16 -2.31 5.37
N LYS A 6 -1.33 -3.45 4.71
CA LYS A 6 -2.48 -3.74 3.85
C LYS A 6 -3.27 -4.88 4.46
N ALA A 7 -4.54 -4.65 4.75
CA ALA A 7 -5.44 -5.68 5.27
C ALA A 7 -6.55 -5.99 4.26
N ILE A 8 -6.99 -7.24 4.21
CA ILE A 8 -8.11 -7.68 3.39
C ILE A 8 -9.01 -8.60 4.24
N ALA A 9 -10.24 -8.17 4.49
CA ALA A 9 -11.27 -9.02 5.07
C ALA A 9 -12.07 -9.72 3.96
N ILE A 10 -12.18 -11.04 4.06
CA ILE A 10 -12.89 -11.89 3.11
C ILE A 10 -14.27 -12.22 3.66
N TYR A 11 -15.29 -12.14 2.82
CA TYR A 11 -16.70 -12.38 3.14
C TYR A 11 -17.31 -13.37 2.13
N PRO A 12 -18.40 -14.07 2.49
CA PRO A 12 -19.10 -14.95 1.55
C PRO A 12 -19.66 -14.24 0.31
N SER A 13 -19.96 -12.95 0.43
CA SER A 13 -20.40 -12.09 -0.68
C SER A 13 -19.92 -10.66 -0.46
N ALA A 14 -19.89 -9.85 -1.54
CA ALA A 14 -19.66 -8.41 -1.50
C ALA A 14 -20.93 -7.68 -1.02
N TRP A 15 -21.41 -8.03 0.17
CA TRP A 15 -22.73 -7.63 0.71
C TRP A 15 -22.95 -6.11 0.77
N TRP A 16 -21.89 -5.31 0.80
CA TRP A 16 -21.99 -3.84 0.76
C TRP A 16 -22.60 -3.34 -0.55
N ARG A 17 -22.41 -4.08 -1.66
CA ARG A 17 -23.05 -3.75 -2.94
C ARG A 17 -24.57 -3.90 -2.89
N ASP A 18 -25.07 -4.86 -2.11
CA ASP A 18 -26.51 -5.06 -1.89
C ASP A 18 -27.12 -3.91 -1.05
N GLU A 19 -26.28 -3.16 -0.35
CA GLU A 19 -26.64 -1.97 0.42
C GLU A 19 -26.36 -0.67 -0.36
N GLU A 20 -26.15 -0.78 -1.67
CA GLU A 20 -25.85 0.35 -2.58
C GLU A 20 -24.55 1.09 -2.25
N LEU A 21 -23.62 0.42 -1.55
CA LEU A 21 -22.28 0.93 -1.25
C LEU A 21 -21.24 0.40 -2.25
N ASN A 22 -20.23 1.21 -2.53
CA ASN A 22 -19.11 0.85 -3.42
C ASN A 22 -17.88 0.28 -2.67
N GLY A 23 -17.93 0.21 -1.34
CA GLY A 23 -16.84 -0.25 -0.48
C GLY A 23 -15.70 0.77 -0.25
N GLU A 24 -15.80 1.97 -0.81
CA GLU A 24 -14.90 3.08 -0.50
C GLU A 24 -15.35 3.77 0.80
N GLY A 25 -14.41 3.94 1.71
CA GLY A 25 -14.62 4.59 3.00
C GLY A 25 -13.36 5.27 3.45
N VAL A 26 -13.49 6.42 4.11
CA VAL A 26 -12.37 7.19 4.67
C VAL A 26 -12.65 7.44 6.15
N SER A 27 -11.63 7.25 6.99
CA SER A 27 -11.73 7.42 8.43
C SER A 27 -10.53 8.18 9.01
N ASP A 28 -10.83 9.14 9.89
CA ASP A 28 -9.86 9.84 10.72
C ASP A 28 -9.62 9.14 12.08
N THR A 29 -10.26 8.00 12.32
CA THR A 29 -10.08 7.15 13.51
C THR A 29 -9.84 5.68 13.16
N GLY A 30 -9.34 4.91 14.13
CA GLY A 30 -9.05 3.48 13.94
C GLY A 30 -7.75 3.22 13.18
N ALA A 31 -7.46 1.92 12.99
CA ALA A 31 -6.24 1.47 12.32
C ALA A 31 -6.34 1.67 10.80
N ILE A 32 -7.51 1.41 10.21
CA ILE A 32 -7.74 1.56 8.76
C ILE A 32 -8.17 2.98 8.44
N ARG A 33 -7.47 3.64 7.50
CA ARG A 33 -7.74 5.03 7.09
C ARG A 33 -8.57 5.13 5.82
N VAL A 34 -8.38 4.20 4.89
CA VAL A 34 -9.11 4.14 3.65
C VAL A 34 -9.43 2.69 3.30
N THR A 35 -10.60 2.46 2.71
CA THR A 35 -11.05 1.14 2.26
C THR A 35 -11.40 1.16 0.78
N TYR A 36 -11.32 -0.02 0.16
CA TYR A 36 -11.78 -0.23 -1.21
C TYR A 36 -12.34 -1.64 -1.35
N ASP A 37 -13.34 -1.78 -2.23
CA ASP A 37 -13.80 -3.07 -2.70
C ASP A 37 -12.73 -3.72 -3.62
N ASN A 38 -12.22 -4.88 -3.20
CA ASN A 38 -11.30 -5.73 -3.95
C ASN A 38 -11.96 -7.07 -4.35
N SER A 39 -13.27 -7.16 -4.33
CA SER A 39 -14.00 -8.38 -4.69
C SER A 39 -13.78 -8.73 -6.16
N PRO A 40 -13.68 -10.03 -6.50
CA PRO A 40 -13.62 -10.46 -7.89
C PRO A 40 -14.79 -9.94 -8.72
N ALA A 41 -14.54 -9.73 -10.01
CA ALA A 41 -15.57 -9.28 -10.95
C ALA A 41 -16.74 -10.28 -11.06
N ASP A 42 -16.50 -11.56 -10.82
CA ASP A 42 -17.53 -12.61 -10.84
C ASP A 42 -18.38 -12.69 -9.56
N GLY A 43 -18.05 -11.90 -8.54
CA GLY A 43 -18.78 -11.86 -7.27
C GLY A 43 -18.68 -13.12 -6.42
N SER A 44 -17.72 -14.01 -6.70
CA SER A 44 -17.55 -15.29 -6.00
C SER A 44 -17.34 -15.17 -4.48
N PHE A 45 -16.80 -14.04 -4.02
CA PHE A 45 -16.69 -13.67 -2.61
C PHE A 45 -16.58 -12.14 -2.48
N GLY A 46 -16.78 -11.64 -1.26
CA GLY A 46 -16.49 -10.24 -0.93
C GLY A 46 -15.06 -10.10 -0.43
N ALA A 47 -14.31 -9.10 -0.91
CA ALA A 47 -13.02 -8.72 -0.34
C ALA A 47 -12.97 -7.23 -0.06
N MET A 48 -13.00 -6.86 1.23
CA MET A 48 -12.85 -5.48 1.66
C MET A 48 -11.38 -5.24 1.99
N MET A 49 -10.73 -4.38 1.22
CA MET A 49 -9.34 -3.98 1.45
C MET A 49 -9.29 -2.71 2.27
N GLY A 50 -8.27 -2.56 3.13
CA GLY A 50 -7.94 -1.27 3.72
C GLY A 50 -6.47 -1.12 4.05
N PHE A 51 -6.03 0.14 4.15
CA PHE A 51 -4.66 0.49 4.54
C PHE A 51 -4.57 0.93 6.00
N ILE A 52 -3.55 0.39 6.68
CA ILE A 52 -3.08 0.85 7.98
C ILE A 52 -1.89 1.77 7.70
N GLU A 53 -2.03 3.06 8.00
CA GLU A 53 -1.10 4.07 7.50
C GLU A 53 -0.26 4.70 8.61
N ALA A 54 1.02 4.93 8.29
CA ALA A 54 1.94 5.75 9.06
C ALA A 54 2.00 5.37 10.55
N ASP A 55 1.64 6.28 11.44
CA ASP A 55 1.76 6.07 12.88
C ASP A 55 0.83 4.98 13.41
N GLU A 56 -0.31 4.72 12.76
CA GLU A 56 -1.15 3.60 13.14
C GLU A 56 -0.49 2.25 12.83
N MET A 57 0.25 2.16 11.72
CA MET A 57 1.01 0.96 11.41
C MET A 57 2.14 0.76 12.43
N ARG A 58 2.90 1.82 12.72
CA ARG A 58 3.98 1.77 13.72
C ARG A 58 3.52 1.36 15.12
N LYS A 59 2.36 1.83 15.56
CA LYS A 59 1.78 1.42 16.87
C LYS A 59 1.54 -0.08 16.95
N LEU A 60 1.33 -0.73 15.81
CA LEU A 60 1.11 -2.16 15.70
C LEU A 60 2.40 -2.95 15.44
N ASP A 61 3.57 -2.28 15.48
CA ASP A 61 4.84 -2.91 15.09
C ASP A 61 5.17 -4.18 15.89
N THR A 62 4.87 -4.14 17.18
CA THR A 62 5.12 -5.23 18.12
C THR A 62 3.85 -6.00 18.49
N ALA A 63 2.71 -5.67 17.89
CA ALA A 63 1.44 -6.34 18.18
C ALA A 63 1.42 -7.77 17.60
N SER A 64 0.70 -8.66 18.28
CA SER A 64 0.40 -9.98 17.74
C SER A 64 -0.52 -9.87 16.52
N GLU A 65 -0.46 -10.87 15.64
CA GLU A 65 -1.32 -10.90 14.46
C GLU A 65 -2.81 -10.83 14.81
N ASP A 66 -3.23 -11.48 15.90
CA ASP A 66 -4.61 -11.44 16.39
C ASP A 66 -5.05 -10.03 16.82
N GLU A 67 -4.17 -9.28 17.49
CA GLU A 67 -4.45 -7.90 17.86
C GLU A 67 -4.58 -7.00 16.63
N VAL A 68 -3.70 -7.18 15.63
CA VAL A 68 -3.84 -6.44 14.35
C VAL A 68 -5.15 -6.79 13.66
N LYS A 69 -5.51 -8.08 13.57
CA LYS A 69 -6.80 -8.53 13.00
C LYS A 69 -7.99 -7.94 13.74
N ARG A 70 -7.93 -7.86 15.07
CA ARG A 70 -8.98 -7.25 15.89
C ARG A 70 -9.16 -5.75 15.57
N GLN A 71 -8.05 -5.00 15.48
CA GLN A 71 -8.07 -3.57 15.15
C GLN A 71 -8.58 -3.30 13.73
N VAL A 72 -8.20 -4.15 12.76
CA VAL A 72 -8.71 -4.11 11.38
C VAL A 72 -10.22 -4.34 11.36
N LYS A 73 -10.70 -5.42 11.98
CA LYS A 73 -12.14 -5.72 12.06
C LYS A 73 -12.92 -4.60 12.72
N GLN A 74 -12.41 -4.03 13.82
CA GLN A 74 -13.05 -2.89 14.47
C GLN A 74 -13.12 -1.67 13.55
N SER A 75 -12.07 -1.40 12.76
CA SER A 75 -12.07 -0.28 11.83
C SER A 75 -13.09 -0.47 10.71
N PHE A 76 -13.22 -1.68 10.15
CA PHE A 76 -14.28 -1.99 9.19
C PHE A 76 -15.67 -1.89 9.83
N ALA A 77 -15.85 -2.34 11.06
CA ALA A 77 -17.12 -2.21 11.78
C ALA A 77 -17.53 -0.75 11.98
N ASN A 78 -16.58 0.14 12.29
CA ASN A 78 -16.87 1.57 12.43
C ASN A 78 -17.40 2.21 11.13
N LEU A 79 -16.97 1.70 9.96
CA LEU A 79 -17.38 2.22 8.65
C LEU A 79 -18.65 1.54 8.10
N PHE A 80 -18.83 0.23 8.35
CA PHE A 80 -19.81 -0.59 7.64
C PHE A 80 -20.63 -1.54 8.53
N SER A 81 -20.71 -1.32 9.85
CA SER A 81 -21.51 -2.16 10.77
C SER A 81 -22.98 -2.29 10.33
N PRO A 82 -23.63 -3.47 10.54
CA PRO A 82 -23.21 -4.60 11.40
C PRO A 82 -22.68 -5.85 10.69
N ARG A 83 -22.60 -5.92 9.35
CA ARG A 83 -22.28 -7.17 8.64
C ARG A 83 -20.80 -7.60 8.67
N VAL A 84 -19.96 -6.85 9.36
CA VAL A 84 -18.50 -7.04 9.41
C VAL A 84 -18.09 -8.33 10.15
N ASP A 85 -18.92 -8.84 11.05
CA ASP A 85 -18.62 -10.05 11.83
C ASP A 85 -18.64 -11.35 11.01
N ASN A 86 -19.23 -11.33 9.81
CA ASN A 86 -19.30 -12.50 8.92
C ASN A 86 -18.04 -12.72 8.07
N ALA A 87 -16.94 -12.04 8.40
CA ALA A 87 -15.67 -12.23 7.70
C ALA A 87 -15.14 -13.67 7.93
N THR A 88 -14.92 -14.40 6.85
CA THR A 88 -14.39 -15.77 6.86
C THR A 88 -12.87 -15.81 7.02
N GLY A 89 -12.19 -14.69 6.76
CA GLY A 89 -10.76 -14.55 6.93
C GLY A 89 -10.31 -13.09 6.92
N VAL A 90 -9.16 -12.83 7.53
CA VAL A 90 -8.48 -11.52 7.46
C VAL A 90 -7.02 -11.77 7.13
N LEU A 91 -6.58 -11.23 5.99
CA LEU A 91 -5.19 -11.26 5.54
C LEU A 91 -4.54 -9.91 5.84
N ILE A 92 -3.30 -9.91 6.31
CA ILE A 92 -2.57 -8.68 6.62
C ILE A 92 -1.14 -8.83 6.09
N GLN A 93 -0.69 -7.84 5.33
CA GLN A 93 0.71 -7.67 4.96
C GLN A 93 1.26 -6.40 5.59
N ARG A 94 2.39 -6.52 6.30
CA ARG A 94 3.04 -5.43 7.03
C ARG A 94 4.32 -5.05 6.29
N TRP A 95 4.21 -4.08 5.40
CA TRP A 95 5.28 -3.76 4.44
C TRP A 95 6.50 -3.12 5.09
N ASP A 96 6.33 -2.46 6.23
CA ASP A 96 7.40 -1.91 7.05
C ASP A 96 8.29 -2.94 7.73
N LEU A 97 7.77 -4.14 7.94
CA LEU A 97 8.55 -5.27 8.46
C LEU A 97 9.10 -6.20 7.38
N GLU A 98 8.82 -5.92 6.10
CA GLU A 98 9.36 -6.72 5.01
C GLU A 98 10.85 -6.42 4.82
N GLU A 99 11.68 -7.45 4.79
CA GLU A 99 13.15 -7.37 4.86
C GLU A 99 13.74 -6.51 3.74
N PHE A 100 13.25 -6.65 2.51
CA PHE A 100 13.85 -6.01 1.33
C PHE A 100 13.17 -4.70 0.94
N SER A 101 11.89 -4.53 1.23
CA SER A 101 11.13 -3.29 0.98
C SER A 101 11.29 -2.30 2.11
N ARG A 102 11.32 -2.77 3.37
CA ARG A 102 11.49 -1.97 4.59
C ARG A 102 10.47 -0.82 4.72
N GLY A 103 9.28 -1.00 4.16
CA GLY A 103 8.18 -0.02 4.15
C GLY A 103 7.42 0.04 2.83
N GLY A 104 6.52 1.02 2.74
CA GLY A 104 5.67 1.24 1.57
C GLY A 104 4.81 2.51 1.69
N PRO A 105 3.98 2.80 0.67
CA PRO A 105 4.00 2.15 -0.65
C PRO A 105 5.19 2.63 -1.51
N SER A 106 5.78 3.79 -1.18
CA SER A 106 6.93 4.35 -1.89
C SER A 106 7.90 5.03 -0.93
N ALA A 107 9.07 5.41 -1.41
CA ALA A 107 9.94 6.31 -0.67
C ALA A 107 9.28 7.69 -0.50
N PHE A 108 9.60 8.35 0.61
CA PHE A 108 9.27 9.75 0.84
C PHE A 108 10.53 10.50 1.25
N MET A 109 10.55 11.81 1.04
CA MET A 109 11.69 12.66 1.37
C MET A 109 11.29 13.63 2.49
N PRO A 110 12.06 13.70 3.59
CA PRO A 110 11.84 14.73 4.60
C PRO A 110 12.21 16.12 4.06
N PRO A 111 11.81 17.21 4.76
CA PRO A 111 12.09 18.57 4.34
C PRO A 111 13.57 18.81 4.01
N GLY A 112 13.81 19.52 2.90
CA GLY A 112 15.16 19.89 2.44
C GLY A 112 15.87 18.83 1.59
N VAL A 113 15.53 17.54 1.70
CA VAL A 113 16.23 16.47 0.99
C VAL A 113 16.05 16.55 -0.52
N LEU A 114 14.81 16.71 -1.00
CA LEU A 114 14.54 16.78 -2.44
C LEU A 114 15.26 17.96 -3.11
N THR A 115 15.27 19.13 -2.46
CA THR A 115 15.90 20.34 -3.01
C THR A 115 17.42 20.28 -3.00
N GLN A 116 18.03 19.62 -2.01
CA GLN A 116 19.48 19.51 -1.90
C GLN A 116 20.04 18.36 -2.73
N TYR A 117 19.32 17.24 -2.80
CA TYR A 117 19.85 15.98 -3.31
C TYR A 117 19.02 15.34 -4.44
N GLY A 118 17.89 15.93 -4.84
CA GLY A 118 16.98 15.32 -5.82
C GLY A 118 17.58 15.07 -7.20
N SER A 119 18.57 15.86 -7.61
CA SER A 119 19.31 15.65 -8.86
C SER A 119 20.12 14.35 -8.86
N TYR A 120 20.59 13.92 -7.69
CA TYR A 120 21.40 12.71 -7.54
C TYR A 120 20.58 11.41 -7.57
N LEU A 121 19.25 11.49 -7.42
CA LEU A 121 18.37 10.32 -7.39
C LEU A 121 18.47 9.45 -8.65
N ARG A 122 18.85 10.05 -9.79
CA ARG A 122 18.89 9.40 -11.11
C ARG A 122 20.27 9.46 -11.76
N ALA A 123 21.23 10.15 -11.14
CA ALA A 123 22.54 10.35 -11.73
C ALA A 123 23.33 9.04 -11.67
N PRO A 124 23.85 8.52 -12.80
CA PRO A 124 24.68 7.32 -12.78
C PRO A 124 26.01 7.58 -12.06
N VAL A 125 26.59 6.52 -11.50
CA VAL A 125 27.92 6.55 -10.85
C VAL A 125 28.82 5.52 -11.55
N GLY A 126 29.68 6.01 -12.45
CA GLY A 126 30.49 5.14 -13.29
C GLY A 126 29.62 4.26 -14.18
N ARG A 127 29.70 2.93 -14.00
CA ARG A 127 28.88 1.94 -14.73
C ARG A 127 27.61 1.53 -13.98
N ILE A 128 27.29 2.20 -12.87
CA ILE A 128 26.10 1.92 -12.07
C ILE A 128 25.00 2.91 -12.48
N HIS A 129 23.88 2.37 -12.95
CA HIS A 129 22.67 3.13 -13.27
C HIS A 129 21.56 2.79 -12.27
N PHE A 130 20.68 3.76 -12.01
CA PHE A 130 19.62 3.63 -11.00
C PHE A 130 18.25 3.62 -11.67
N ALA A 131 17.59 2.45 -11.63
CA ALA A 131 16.18 2.28 -11.96
C ALA A 131 15.35 2.22 -10.66
N GLY A 132 14.07 1.86 -10.79
CA GLY A 132 13.12 1.81 -9.68
C GLY A 132 12.17 3.00 -9.74
N THR A 133 10.96 2.83 -9.22
CA THR A 133 9.86 3.79 -9.41
C THR A 133 10.21 5.20 -8.91
N GLU A 134 11.02 5.30 -7.86
CA GLU A 134 11.58 6.53 -7.31
C GLU A 134 12.36 7.36 -8.34
N THR A 135 12.98 6.70 -9.32
CA THR A 135 13.79 7.32 -10.36
C THR A 135 12.98 7.76 -11.58
N SER A 136 11.68 7.44 -11.64
CA SER A 136 10.82 7.91 -12.73
C SER A 136 10.56 9.42 -12.66
N LEU A 137 10.13 10.01 -13.77
CA LEU A 137 9.68 11.40 -13.85
C LEU A 137 8.15 11.52 -13.77
N ARG A 138 7.44 10.42 -13.98
CA ARG A 138 5.98 10.34 -13.94
C ARG A 138 5.57 9.10 -13.16
N TRP A 139 4.47 9.19 -12.42
CA TRP A 139 3.95 8.05 -11.63
C TRP A 139 4.98 7.46 -10.66
N ILE A 140 5.77 8.34 -10.03
CA ILE A 140 6.73 7.96 -8.97
C ILE A 140 5.98 7.27 -7.84
N GLY A 141 6.44 6.09 -7.44
CA GLY A 141 5.80 5.27 -6.40
C GLY A 141 4.79 4.23 -6.93
N TYR A 142 4.54 4.19 -8.24
CA TYR A 142 3.63 3.25 -8.88
C TYR A 142 4.37 2.24 -9.77
N MET A 143 3.65 1.19 -10.18
CA MET A 143 4.17 0.18 -11.12
C MET A 143 4.57 0.79 -12.46
N ASP A 144 3.80 1.75 -12.99
CA ASP A 144 4.16 2.48 -14.23
C ASP A 144 5.50 3.21 -14.10
N GLY A 145 5.76 3.80 -12.93
CA GLY A 145 7.05 4.41 -12.62
C GLY A 145 8.19 3.39 -12.62
N ALA A 146 7.96 2.20 -12.06
CA ALA A 146 8.96 1.12 -12.05
C ALA A 146 9.28 0.66 -13.47
N ILE A 147 8.27 0.37 -14.28
CA ILE A 147 8.42 -0.08 -15.68
C ILE A 147 9.16 0.98 -16.50
N SER A 148 8.63 2.21 -16.53
CA SER A 148 9.22 3.30 -17.31
C SER A 148 10.67 3.61 -16.91
N SER A 149 11.00 3.54 -15.62
CA SER A 149 12.37 3.73 -15.15
C SER A 149 13.32 2.63 -15.63
N GLY A 150 12.85 1.38 -15.64
CA GLY A 150 13.64 0.23 -16.09
C GLY A 150 13.94 0.30 -17.58
N GLU A 151 12.93 0.61 -18.39
CA GLU A 151 13.08 0.81 -19.84
C GLU A 151 14.05 1.95 -20.15
N LYS A 152 13.90 3.09 -19.46
CA LYS A 152 14.79 4.24 -19.61
C LYS A 152 16.24 3.86 -19.30
N VAL A 153 16.50 3.22 -18.16
CA VAL A 153 17.86 2.83 -17.77
C VAL A 153 18.45 1.79 -18.71
N ALA A 154 17.66 0.83 -19.19
CA ALA A 154 18.12 -0.11 -20.22
C ALA A 154 18.55 0.63 -21.51
N GLY A 155 17.80 1.66 -21.92
CA GLY A 155 18.19 2.54 -23.04
C GLY A 155 19.49 3.30 -22.78
N GLU A 156 19.64 3.93 -21.60
CA GLU A 156 20.87 4.64 -21.21
C GLU A 156 22.10 3.74 -21.31
N ILE A 157 21.95 2.46 -20.93
CA ILE A 157 23.02 1.47 -21.03
C ILE A 157 23.30 1.16 -22.50
N LEU A 158 22.30 0.81 -23.30
CA LEU A 158 22.51 0.44 -24.71
C LEU A 158 23.13 1.56 -25.55
N GLU A 159 22.89 2.83 -25.23
CA GLU A 159 23.47 3.98 -25.93
C GLU A 159 24.94 4.26 -25.55
N ASN A 160 25.37 3.85 -24.35
CA ASN A 160 26.67 4.20 -23.77
C ASN A 160 27.62 2.99 -23.60
N TRP A 161 27.34 1.88 -24.29
CA TRP A 161 28.20 0.69 -24.36
C TRP A 161 29.09 0.66 -25.60
#